data_AF-A0AAE3G5S5-F1
#
_entry.id   AF-A0AAE3G5S5-F1
#
_cell.length_a   1.000
_cell.length_b   1.000
_cell.length_c   1.000
_cell.angle_alpha   90.00
_cell.angle_beta   90.00
_cell.angle_gamma   90.00
#
_symmetry.space_group_name_H-M   'P 1'
#
loop_
_entity.id
_entity.type
_entity.pdbx_description
1 polymer ?
#
loop_
_entity_poly.entity_id
_entity_poly.type
_entity_poly.pdbx_seq_one_letter_code
_entity_poly.pdbx_strand_id
1 'polypeptide(L)'
;MIEYAITDSGQGIAFTDDVIARLLRHSQFDQDTPEVGGQLFARIDRWGVRIEHATGPRTSDVRRLRAFIPNRAAERQEIQRLFKEGLHYVGDWHTHPERYPTPSAVDISSVQDMFRRSKHRLASFVVVIVGTAPLPDGLFVGIANENGWSRLSFRSHN
;
A
#
# COMPACT_ATOMS: atom_id res chain seq x y z
N MET A 1 -14.83 -0.03 -7.06
CA MET A 1 -13.79 0.95 -6.66
C MET A 1 -14.01 1.30 -5.19
N ILE A 2 -12.95 1.52 -4.39
CA ILE A 2 -13.09 2.02 -3.01
C ILE A 2 -12.34 3.34 -2.76
N GLU A 3 -13.07 4.22 -2.08
CA GLU A 3 -12.78 5.60 -1.65
C GLU A 3 -12.04 5.78 -0.31
N TYR A 4 -10.92 6.50 -0.22
CA TYR A 4 -10.39 6.99 1.07
C TYR A 4 -10.13 8.51 1.04
N ALA A 5 -10.49 9.21 2.11
CA ALA A 5 -10.27 10.65 2.25
C ALA A 5 -8.82 10.94 2.67
N ILE A 6 -8.12 11.86 1.98
CA ILE A 6 -6.82 12.39 2.43
C ILE A 6 -7.03 13.66 3.27
N THR A 7 -7.97 14.50 2.84
CA THR A 7 -8.36 15.76 3.47
C THR A 7 -9.87 15.97 3.39
N ASP A 8 -10.38 16.93 4.16
CA ASP A 8 -11.77 17.39 4.09
C ASP A 8 -12.05 18.18 2.78
N SER A 9 -11.02 18.56 2.03
CA SER A 9 -11.12 19.34 0.78
C SER A 9 -11.53 18.53 -0.45
N GLY A 10 -11.95 17.28 -0.28
CA GLY A 10 -12.42 16.41 -1.37
C GLY A 10 -11.33 15.58 -2.06
N GLN A 11 -10.04 15.86 -1.83
CA GLN A 11 -8.96 15.02 -2.32
C GLN A 11 -8.97 13.65 -1.63
N GLY A 12 -8.81 12.59 -2.42
CA GLY A 12 -8.90 11.21 -1.96
C GLY A 12 -7.99 10.26 -2.72
N ILE A 13 -7.85 9.07 -2.17
CA ILE A 13 -7.20 7.92 -2.79
C ILE A 13 -8.29 6.95 -3.21
N ALA A 14 -8.37 6.67 -4.51
CA ALA A 14 -9.29 5.69 -5.06
C ALA A 14 -8.54 4.43 -5.50
N PHE A 15 -8.98 3.27 -5.06
CA PHE A 15 -8.44 1.98 -5.49
C PHE A 15 -9.35 1.36 -6.55
N THR A 16 -8.81 0.99 -7.70
CA THR A 16 -9.56 0.26 -8.73
C THR A 16 -9.96 -1.14 -8.23
N ASP A 17 -11.02 -1.70 -8.83
CA ASP A 17 -11.47 -3.05 -8.46
C ASP A 17 -10.41 -4.12 -8.70
N ASP A 18 -9.59 -3.96 -9.74
CA ASP A 18 -8.47 -4.87 -10.02
C ASP A 18 -7.40 -4.85 -8.91
N VAL A 19 -7.10 -3.67 -8.38
CA VAL A 19 -6.18 -3.53 -7.25
C VAL A 19 -6.77 -4.18 -6.01
N ILE A 20 -8.04 -3.90 -5.70
CA ILE A 20 -8.71 -4.49 -4.55
C ILE A 20 -8.77 -6.02 -4.66
N ALA A 21 -9.20 -6.55 -5.81
CA ALA A 21 -9.22 -7.98 -6.04
C ALA A 21 -7.81 -8.59 -5.90
N ARG A 22 -6.76 -7.87 -6.32
CA ARG A 22 -5.38 -8.34 -6.15
C ARG A 22 -4.93 -8.36 -4.70
N LEU A 23 -5.21 -7.31 -3.94
CA LEU A 23 -4.88 -7.26 -2.51
C LEU A 23 -5.58 -8.38 -1.74
N LEU A 24 -6.90 -8.53 -1.92
CA LEU A 24 -7.69 -9.54 -1.22
C LEU A 24 -7.32 -10.99 -1.58
N ARG A 25 -6.82 -11.24 -2.80
CA ARG A 25 -6.28 -12.56 -3.17
C ARG A 25 -5.06 -12.98 -2.33
N HIS A 26 -4.41 -12.02 -1.66
CA HIS A 26 -3.27 -12.27 -0.79
C HIS A 26 -3.62 -12.25 0.69
N SER A 27 -4.89 -12.10 1.09
CA SER A 27 -5.30 -12.16 2.51
C SER A 27 -4.74 -13.41 3.21
N GLN A 28 -4.08 -13.17 4.34
CA GLN A 28 -3.34 -14.19 5.09
C GLN A 28 -4.25 -14.86 6.13
N PHE A 29 -5.03 -15.86 5.71
CA PHE A 29 -5.97 -16.55 6.60
C PHE A 29 -5.31 -17.55 7.57
N ASP A 30 -4.13 -18.04 7.21
CA ASP A 30 -3.35 -18.98 8.02
C ASP A 30 -2.16 -18.26 8.67
N GLN A 31 -2.09 -18.29 10.00
CA GLN A 31 -1.04 -17.61 10.76
C GLN A 31 0.36 -18.21 10.53
N ASP A 32 0.43 -19.42 10.00
CA ASP A 32 1.68 -20.11 9.67
C ASP A 32 2.14 -19.85 8.22
N THR A 33 1.36 -19.08 7.45
CA THR A 33 1.81 -18.62 6.13
C THR A 33 2.69 -17.37 6.26
N PRO A 34 3.76 -17.23 5.45
CA PRO A 34 4.59 -16.03 5.48
C PRO A 34 3.85 -14.78 5.03
N GLU A 35 4.23 -13.65 5.61
CA GLU A 35 3.85 -12.32 5.13
C GLU A 35 4.30 -12.10 3.69
N VAL A 36 3.43 -11.48 2.90
CA VAL A 36 3.70 -11.08 1.53
C VAL A 36 3.36 -9.62 1.33
N GLY A 37 3.96 -9.01 0.31
CA GLY A 37 3.68 -7.63 -0.06
C GLY A 37 4.07 -7.29 -1.48
N GLY A 38 3.99 -6.01 -1.78
CA GLY A 38 4.30 -5.46 -3.09
C GLY A 38 4.16 -3.95 -3.14
N GLN A 39 4.25 -3.41 -4.35
CA GLN A 39 4.25 -1.98 -4.60
C GLN A 39 2.91 -1.52 -5.15
N LEU A 40 2.51 -0.31 -4.80
CA LEU A 40 1.32 0.38 -5.25
C LEU A 40 1.70 1.48 -6.24
N PHE A 41 0.92 1.55 -7.32
CA PHE A 41 1.12 2.48 -8.41
C PHE A 41 -0.17 3.19 -8.76
N ALA A 42 -0.07 4.49 -8.98
CA ALA A 42 -1.19 5.36 -9.23
C ALA A 42 -1.02 6.22 -10.48
N ARG A 43 -2.15 6.55 -11.08
CA ARG A 43 -2.27 7.72 -11.93
C ARG A 43 -2.67 8.91 -11.04
N ILE A 44 -1.93 10.00 -11.16
CA ILE A 44 -2.13 11.21 -10.35
C ILE A 44 -2.54 12.34 -11.29
N ASP A 45 -3.69 12.95 -11.02
CA ASP A 45 -4.19 14.09 -11.78
C ASP A 45 -4.79 15.16 -10.85
N ARG A 46 -5.48 16.15 -11.42
CA ARG A 46 -6.09 17.26 -10.65
C ARG A 46 -7.19 16.82 -9.70
N TRP A 47 -7.77 15.64 -9.89
CA TRP A 47 -8.90 15.11 -9.15
C TRP A 47 -8.48 14.22 -7.98
N GLY A 48 -7.25 13.70 -8.00
CA GLY A 48 -6.68 12.97 -6.87
C GLY A 48 -5.70 11.87 -7.27
N VAL A 49 -5.58 10.87 -6.40
CA VAL A 49 -4.67 9.74 -6.57
C VAL A 49 -5.52 8.49 -6.85
N ARG A 50 -5.42 7.96 -8.07
CA ARG A 50 -6.08 6.70 -8.43
C ARG A 50 -5.06 5.57 -8.48
N ILE A 51 -5.11 4.66 -7.52
CA ILE A 51 -4.27 3.47 -7.48
C ILE A 51 -4.85 2.47 -8.48
N GLU A 52 -4.13 2.30 -9.59
CA GLU A 52 -4.54 1.49 -10.74
C GLU A 52 -3.78 0.17 -10.83
N HIS A 53 -2.62 0.05 -10.16
CA HIS A 53 -1.82 -1.16 -10.20
C HIS A 53 -1.20 -1.48 -8.83
N ALA A 54 -1.27 -2.75 -8.46
CA ALA A 54 -0.54 -3.31 -7.34
C ALA A 54 0.31 -4.48 -7.86
N THR A 55 1.58 -4.57 -7.49
CA THR A 55 2.39 -5.73 -7.84
C THR A 55 2.05 -6.89 -6.92
N GLY A 56 2.28 -8.12 -7.38
CA GLY A 56 2.30 -9.28 -6.49
C GLY A 56 3.66 -9.45 -5.80
N PRO A 57 3.75 -10.36 -4.82
CA PRO A 57 5.02 -10.68 -4.18
C PRO A 57 5.91 -11.46 -5.17
N ARG A 58 7.20 -11.15 -5.21
CA ARG A 58 8.19 -11.72 -6.13
C ARG A 58 8.87 -12.93 -5.51
N THR A 59 9.30 -13.87 -6.35
CA THR A 59 10.06 -15.06 -5.89
C THR A 59 11.40 -14.68 -5.26
N SER A 60 11.94 -13.52 -5.62
CA SER A 60 13.19 -12.97 -5.07
C SER A 60 13.03 -12.26 -3.72
N ASP A 61 11.82 -12.15 -3.19
CA ASP A 61 11.57 -11.49 -1.91
C ASP A 61 11.84 -12.45 -0.74
N VAL A 62 12.32 -11.92 0.37
CA VAL A 62 12.48 -12.71 1.59
C VAL A 62 11.20 -12.59 2.42
N ARG A 63 10.56 -13.73 2.67
CA ARG A 63 9.27 -13.82 3.37
C ARG A 63 9.45 -14.62 4.66
N ARG A 64 8.87 -14.11 5.74
CA ARG A 64 8.83 -14.72 7.08
C ARG A 64 7.42 -14.55 7.64
N LEU A 65 7.09 -15.24 8.72
CA LEU A 65 5.74 -15.20 9.32
C LEU A 65 5.27 -13.77 9.70
N ARG A 66 6.21 -12.89 10.07
CA ARG A 66 5.94 -11.52 10.55
C ARG A 66 6.93 -10.50 10.00
N ALA A 67 7.49 -10.80 8.83
CA ALA A 67 8.37 -9.87 8.14
C ALA A 67 8.38 -10.15 6.64
N PHE A 68 8.21 -9.08 5.87
CA PHE A 68 8.41 -9.05 4.43
C PHE A 68 9.57 -8.12 4.07
N ILE A 69 10.57 -8.65 3.36
CA ILE A 69 11.73 -7.87 2.90
C ILE A 69 11.76 -7.95 1.37
N PRO A 70 11.38 -6.86 0.68
CA PRO A 70 11.32 -6.87 -0.77
C PRO A 70 12.71 -6.80 -1.41
N ASN A 71 12.83 -7.38 -2.61
CA ASN A 71 14.02 -7.20 -3.43
C ASN A 71 14.06 -5.79 -4.04
N ARG A 72 14.89 -4.91 -3.44
CA ARG A 72 15.01 -3.50 -3.84
C ARG A 72 15.45 -3.28 -5.29
N ALA A 73 16.21 -4.21 -5.89
CA ALA A 73 16.61 -4.09 -7.28
C ALA A 73 15.44 -4.38 -8.23
N ALA A 74 14.67 -5.43 -7.95
CA ALA A 74 13.47 -5.78 -8.70
C ALA A 74 12.38 -4.69 -8.56
N GLU A 75 12.19 -4.14 -7.36
CA GLU A 75 11.29 -3.01 -7.12
C GLU A 75 11.66 -1.79 -7.96
N ARG A 76 12.96 -1.46 -8.03
CA ARG A 76 13.43 -0.31 -8.81
C ARG A 76 13.19 -0.50 -10.31
N GLN A 77 13.40 -1.71 -10.83
CA GLN A 77 13.13 -2.03 -12.22
C GLN A 77 11.63 -1.86 -12.53
N GLU A 78 10.77 -2.33 -11.63
CA GLU A 78 9.32 -2.21 -11.78
C GLU A 78 8.86 -0.76 -11.73
N ILE A 79 9.41 0.05 -10.81
CA ILE A 79 9.16 1.49 -10.75
C ILE A 79 9.51 2.15 -12.08
N GLN A 80 10.71 1.88 -12.62
CA GLN A 80 11.14 2.47 -13.88
C GLN A 80 10.28 2.03 -15.07
N ARG A 81 9.83 0.77 -15.07
CA ARG A 81 8.97 0.23 -16.13
C ARG A 81 7.60 0.90 -16.12
N LEU A 82 6.91 0.86 -14.99
CA LEU A 82 5.55 1.41 -14.85
C LEU A 82 5.52 2.93 -14.97
N PHE A 83 6.60 3.62 -14.56
CA PHE A 83 6.71 5.07 -14.76
C PHE A 83 6.69 5.47 -16.24
N LYS A 84 7.27 4.66 -17.13
CA LYS A 84 7.21 4.90 -18.59
C LYS A 84 5.79 4.75 -19.15
N GLU A 85 4.93 4.03 -18.43
CA GLU A 85 3.52 3.82 -18.76
C GLU A 85 2.61 4.91 -18.11
N GLY A 86 3.21 5.89 -17.42
CA GLY A 86 2.49 6.97 -16.73
C GLY A 86 1.97 6.59 -15.34
N LEU A 87 2.42 5.47 -14.78
CA LEU A 87 2.06 5.02 -13.44
C LEU A 87 3.16 5.39 -12.44
N HIS A 88 2.80 6.18 -11.45
CA HIS A 88 3.70 6.64 -10.40
C HIS A 88 3.69 5.65 -9.25
N TYR A 89 4.87 5.23 -8.80
CA TYR A 89 4.98 4.55 -7.51
C TYR A 89 4.47 5.48 -6.41
N VAL A 90 3.60 4.98 -5.52
CA VAL A 90 3.00 5.77 -4.44
C VAL A 90 3.18 5.16 -3.06
N GLY A 91 3.71 3.94 -2.96
CA GLY A 91 4.00 3.26 -1.70
C GLY A 91 3.80 1.76 -1.81
N ASP A 92 3.60 1.08 -0.69
CA ASP A 92 3.65 -0.38 -0.61
C ASP A 92 2.42 -0.96 0.08
N TRP A 93 2.21 -2.25 -0.12
CA TRP A 93 1.22 -3.04 0.59
C TRP A 93 1.84 -4.31 1.15
N HIS A 94 1.28 -4.82 2.24
CA HIS A 94 1.65 -6.12 2.82
C HIS A 94 0.50 -6.76 3.59
N THR A 95 0.67 -8.00 4.05
CA THR A 95 -0.39 -8.78 4.70
C THR A 95 -0.15 -8.96 6.19
N HIS A 96 -1.18 -8.84 7.01
CA HIS A 96 -1.13 -9.32 8.39
C HIS A 96 -2.17 -10.44 8.57
N PRO A 97 -1.90 -11.47 9.38
CA PRO A 97 -2.89 -12.51 9.70
C PRO A 97 -3.94 -12.02 10.72
N GLU A 98 -4.18 -10.71 10.75
CA GLU A 98 -5.09 -10.02 11.65
C GLU A 98 -6.44 -9.82 10.96
N ARG A 99 -7.53 -9.96 11.71
CA ARG A 99 -8.87 -9.67 11.18
C ARG A 99 -9.04 -8.19 10.83
N TYR A 100 -8.56 -7.32 11.72
CA TYR A 100 -8.57 -5.86 11.58
C TYR A 100 -7.12 -5.40 11.66
N PRO A 101 -6.43 -5.23 10.52
CA PRO A 101 -4.99 -5.07 10.51
C PRO A 101 -4.56 -3.71 11.08
N THR A 102 -3.43 -3.70 11.78
CA THR A 102 -2.77 -2.48 12.25
C THR A 102 -1.28 -2.50 11.95
N PRO A 103 -0.65 -1.35 11.64
CA PRO A 103 0.80 -1.29 11.42
C PRO A 103 1.54 -1.61 12.72
N SER A 104 2.55 -2.45 12.63
CA SER A 104 3.49 -2.71 13.72
C SER A 104 4.45 -1.52 13.91
N ALA A 105 5.15 -1.47 15.04
CA ALA A 105 6.20 -0.47 15.26
C ALA A 105 7.34 -0.57 14.21
N VAL A 106 7.60 -1.79 13.71
CA VAL A 106 8.60 -2.04 12.66
C VAL A 106 8.12 -1.44 11.34
N ASP A 107 6.83 -1.59 11.00
CA ASP A 107 6.27 -0.98 9.78
C ASP A 107 6.39 0.55 9.84
N ILE A 108 5.97 1.14 10.97
CA ILE A 108 5.99 2.58 11.20
C ILE A 108 7.39 3.16 11.00
N SER A 109 8.39 2.53 11.62
CA SER A 109 9.78 2.96 11.52
C SER A 109 10.37 2.74 10.13
N SER A 110 10.06 1.61 9.48
CA SER A 110 10.61 1.27 8.16
C SER A 110 10.14 2.24 7.07
N VAL A 111 8.86 2.60 7.03
CA VAL A 111 8.37 3.56 6.01
C VAL A 111 8.83 4.97 6.32
N GLN A 112 8.94 5.38 7.59
CA GLN A 112 9.53 6.68 7.92
C GLN A 112 10.99 6.78 7.46
N ASP A 113 11.78 5.72 7.67
CA ASP A 113 13.15 5.66 7.19
C ASP A 113 13.21 5.67 5.66
N MET A 114 12.32 4.91 5.00
CA MET A 114 12.19 4.90 3.54
C MET A 114 11.84 6.29 2.98
N PHE A 115 10.87 6.99 3.58
CA PHE A 115 10.46 8.34 3.19
C PHE A 115 11.62 9.32 3.32
N ARG A 116 12.32 9.32 4.46
CA ARG A 116 13.45 10.23 4.70
C ARG A 116 14.64 9.96 3.77
N ARG A 117 14.90 8.70 3.41
CA ARG A 117 16.04 8.32 2.55
C ARG A 117 15.76 8.46 1.07
N SER A 118 14.50 8.47 0.67
CA SER A 118 14.15 8.50 -0.74
C SER A 118 14.18 9.93 -1.27
N LYS A 119 14.86 10.12 -2.40
CA LYS A 119 14.83 11.38 -3.18
C LYS A 119 13.55 11.45 -4.05
N HIS A 120 12.42 10.96 -3.57
CA HIS A 120 11.18 10.98 -4.33
C HIS A 120 10.53 12.37 -4.30
N ARG A 121 9.77 12.69 -5.35
CA ARG A 121 8.96 13.91 -5.42
C ARG A 121 7.56 13.74 -4.79
N LEU A 122 7.31 12.62 -4.11
CA LEU A 122 6.02 12.32 -3.50
C LEU A 122 5.89 13.06 -2.17
N ALA A 123 4.76 13.72 -1.96
CA ALA A 123 4.45 14.40 -0.70
C ALA A 123 4.14 13.40 0.44
N SER A 124 3.76 12.16 0.11
CA SER A 124 3.43 11.10 1.08
C SER A 124 3.56 9.73 0.44
N PHE A 125 3.81 8.70 1.26
CA PHE A 125 3.73 7.29 0.91
C PHE A 125 2.40 6.70 1.36
N VAL A 126 1.75 5.96 0.47
CA VAL A 126 0.56 5.15 0.78
C VAL A 126 1.02 3.80 1.33
N VAL A 127 0.43 3.38 2.43
CA VAL A 127 0.68 2.07 3.03
C VAL A 127 -0.64 1.35 3.20
N VAL A 128 -0.70 0.13 2.67
CA VAL A 128 -1.88 -0.72 2.81
C VAL A 128 -1.53 -2.01 3.52
N ILE A 129 -2.26 -2.32 4.58
CA ILE A 129 -2.13 -3.62 5.26
C ILE A 129 -3.41 -4.40 5.04
N VAL A 130 -3.26 -5.58 4.45
CA VAL A 130 -4.35 -6.49 4.11
C VAL A 130 -4.53 -7.49 5.24
N GLY A 131 -5.68 -7.44 5.89
CA GLY A 131 -6.13 -8.40 6.89
C GLY A 131 -7.13 -9.40 6.31
N THR A 132 -7.93 -9.99 7.19
CA THR A 132 -8.84 -11.10 6.85
C THR A 132 -10.33 -10.78 6.98
N ALA A 133 -10.71 -9.62 7.52
CA ALA A 133 -12.11 -9.18 7.50
C ALA A 133 -12.58 -8.79 6.08
N PRO A 134 -13.90 -8.81 5.82
CA PRO A 134 -14.46 -8.16 4.64
C PRO A 134 -14.12 -6.67 4.58
N LEU A 135 -14.19 -6.09 3.39
CA LEU A 135 -14.05 -4.65 3.20
C LEU A 135 -15.19 -3.87 3.88
N PRO A 136 -14.92 -2.63 4.32
CA PRO A 136 -13.62 -1.95 4.30
C PRO A 136 -12.69 -2.34 5.47
N ASP A 137 -13.20 -3.08 6.46
CA ASP A 137 -12.52 -3.34 7.74
C ASP A 137 -11.25 -4.20 7.62
N GLY A 138 -11.19 -5.06 6.61
CA GLY A 138 -10.02 -5.87 6.29
C GLY A 138 -8.85 -5.10 5.70
N LEU A 139 -8.98 -3.80 5.47
CA LEU A 139 -7.88 -2.96 4.99
C LEU A 139 -7.55 -1.86 5.99
N PHE A 140 -6.29 -1.82 6.38
CA PHE A 140 -5.68 -0.60 6.87
C PHE A 140 -5.17 0.17 5.66
N VAL A 141 -5.54 1.45 5.54
CA VAL A 141 -4.97 2.37 4.57
C VAL A 141 -4.43 3.57 5.32
N GLY A 142 -3.15 3.86 5.15
CA GLY A 142 -2.48 4.98 5.79
C GLY A 142 -1.59 5.77 4.83
N ILE A 143 -1.24 6.97 5.26
CA ILE A 143 -0.23 7.81 4.63
C ILE A 143 0.91 8.06 5.61
N ALA A 144 2.14 8.04 5.08
CA ALA A 144 3.34 8.42 5.80
C ALA A 144 4.01 9.61 5.09
N ASN A 145 4.36 10.64 5.84
CA ASN A 145 5.05 11.83 5.35
C ASN A 145 6.08 12.33 6.38
N GLU A 146 6.67 13.51 6.14
CA GLU A 146 7.67 14.11 7.03
C GLU A 146 7.16 14.35 8.46
N ASN A 147 5.84 14.57 8.62
CA ASN A 147 5.20 14.89 9.90
C ASN A 147 4.73 13.62 10.63
N GLY A 148 4.83 12.45 10.02
CA GLY A 148 4.48 11.17 10.63
C GLY A 148 3.50 10.36 9.81
N TRP A 149 2.71 9.54 10.51
CA TRP A 149 1.76 8.61 9.91
C TRP A 149 0.33 9.00 10.24
N SER A 150 -0.60 8.73 9.33
CA SER A 150 -2.03 8.92 9.56
C SER A 150 -2.83 7.83 8.86
N ARG A 151 -3.80 7.23 9.57
CA ARG A 151 -4.78 6.32 8.97
C ARG A 151 -5.80 7.15 8.18
N LEU A 152 -6.14 6.70 6.97
CA LEU A 152 -7.17 7.33 6.16
C LEU A 152 -8.56 6.77 6.49
N SER A 153 -9.57 7.62 6.37
CA SER A 153 -10.97 7.25 6.57
C SER A 153 -11.60 6.79 5.26
N PHE A 154 -12.29 5.65 5.30
CA PHE A 154 -13.08 5.15 4.18
C PHE A 154 -14.23 6.11 3.84
N ARG A 155 -14.43 6.39 2.56
CA ARG A 155 -15.56 7.18 2.05
C ARG A 155 -16.67 6.24 1.57
N SER A 156 -17.71 6.11 2.40
CA SER A 156 -18.94 5.45 1.96
C SER A 156 -19.62 6.31 0.90
N HIS A 157 -19.86 5.74 -0.27
CA HIS A 157 -20.71 6.36 -1.29
C HIS A 157 -22.14 5.89 -0.98
N ASN A 158 -22.99 6.80 -0.51
CA ASN A 158 -24.43 6.58 -0.42
C ASN A 158 -25.07 6.73 -1.80
#